data_AF-A0ABD3B098-F1
#
_entry.id   AF-A0ABD3B098-F1
#
_cell.length_a   1.000
_cell.length_b   1.000
_cell.length_c   1.000
_cell.angle_alpha   90.00
_cell.angle_beta   90.00
_cell.angle_gamma   90.00
#
_symmetry.space_group_name_H-M   'P 1'
#
loop_
_entity.id
_entity.type
_entity.pdbx_description
1 polymer ?
#
loop_
_entity_poly.entity_id
_entity_poly.type
_entity_poly.pdbx_seq_one_letter_code
_entity_poly.pdbx_strand_id
1 'polypeptide(L)'
;MHKRTAVEALDDLLRDLMESREIFGGKVVVLGGDFGQTLPVVRKGNKCDEIDTCLSNFRLWPKLQKLYLTDNMRARLDLEFTEYFFRIGNGTEQVHECDNIKHIFHNCPSIQIQIY
;
A
#
# COMPACT_ATOMS: atom_id res chain seq x y z
N MET A 1 -4.43 -1.40 6.47
CA MET A 1 -3.65 -0.22 6.04
C MET A 1 -4.00 1.01 6.88
N HIS A 2 -3.02 1.82 7.28
CA HIS A 2 -3.29 3.11 7.95
C HIS A 2 -3.85 4.12 6.96
N LYS A 3 -4.80 4.96 7.41
CA LYS A 3 -5.39 6.01 6.57
C LYS A 3 -4.36 7.11 6.33
N ARG A 4 -4.33 7.65 5.10
CA ARG A 4 -3.51 8.82 4.71
C ARG A 4 -3.57 9.94 5.75
N THR A 5 -4.78 10.27 6.21
CA THR A 5 -5.03 11.35 7.17
C THR A 5 -4.30 11.17 8.51
N ALA A 6 -4.09 9.93 8.95
CA ALA A 6 -3.34 9.67 10.18
C ALA A 6 -1.84 9.95 10.01
N VAL A 7 -1.29 9.64 8.84
CA VAL A 7 0.12 9.91 8.53
C VAL A 7 0.36 11.40 8.30
N GLU A 8 -0.59 12.10 7.69
CA GLU A 8 -0.58 13.56 7.56
C GLU A 8 -0.63 14.26 8.92
N ALA A 9 -1.56 13.86 9.78
CA ALA A 9 -1.64 14.41 11.13
C ALA A 9 -0.36 14.16 11.94
N LEU A 10 0.31 13.03 11.72
CA LEU A 10 1.62 12.75 12.33
C LEU A 10 2.73 13.66 11.79
N ASP A 11 2.78 13.91 10.48
CA ASP A 11 3.73 14.85 9.86
C ASP A 11 3.52 16.26 10.41
N ASP A 12 2.29 16.75 10.44
CA ASP A 12 1.95 18.08 10.97
C ASP A 12 2.28 18.19 12.46
N LEU A 13 1.91 17.19 13.27
CA LEU A 13 2.23 17.15 14.70
C LEU A 13 3.74 17.20 14.95
N LEU A 14 4.53 16.44 14.19
CA LEU A 14 5.99 16.40 14.39
C LEU A 14 6.65 17.68 13.90
N ARG A 15 6.15 18.33 12.85
CA ARG A 15 6.62 19.66 12.44
C ARG A 15 6.37 20.71 13.50
N ASP A 16 5.17 20.71 14.06
CA ASP A 16 4.78 21.65 15.11
C ASP A 16 5.61 21.44 16.38
N LEU A 17 5.75 20.18 16.83
CA LEU A 17 6.52 19.84 18.03
C LEU A 17 8.02 20.13 17.90
N MET A 18 8.58 19.96 16.70
CA MET A 18 10.01 20.15 16.45
C MET A 18 10.34 21.57 15.95
N GLU A 19 9.33 22.43 15.79
CA GLU A 19 9.46 23.76 15.18
C GLU A 19 10.22 23.72 13.83
N SER A 20 10.01 22.65 13.05
CA SER A 20 10.77 22.36 11.85
C SER A 20 9.85 22.20 10.64
N ARG A 21 10.31 22.70 9.49
CA ARG A 21 9.61 22.54 8.20
C ARG A 21 9.99 21.25 7.48
N GLU A 22 10.91 20.46 8.04
CA GLU A 22 11.31 19.18 7.47
C GLU A 22 10.17 18.16 7.52
N ILE A 23 10.27 17.11 6.71
CA ILE A 23 9.30 16.01 6.74
C ILE A 23 9.42 15.30 8.09
N PHE A 24 8.28 15.07 8.75
CA PHE A 24 8.18 14.53 10.11
C PHE A 24 9.05 15.28 11.14
N GLY A 25 9.20 16.61 10.99
CA GLY A 25 10.01 17.42 11.89
C GLY A 25 11.49 17.01 11.95
N GLY A 26 12.02 16.43 10.87
CA GLY A 26 13.40 15.96 10.78
C GLY A 26 13.62 14.58 11.42
N LYS A 27 12.56 13.88 11.81
CA LYS A 27 12.64 12.52 12.36
C LYS A 27 12.74 11.48 11.26
N VAL A 28 13.53 10.44 11.52
CA VAL A 28 13.53 9.24 10.70
C VAL A 28 12.26 8.45 11.00
N VAL A 29 11.40 8.30 10.00
CA VAL A 29 10.14 7.54 10.10
C VAL A 29 10.17 6.43 9.07
N VAL A 30 9.88 5.21 9.52
CA VAL A 30 9.75 4.03 8.66
C VAL A 30 8.28 3.62 8.64
N LEU A 31 7.64 3.75 7.48
CA LEU A 31 6.28 3.29 7.25
C LEU A 31 6.35 1.87 6.67
N GLY A 32 5.91 0.89 7.45
CA GLY A 32 5.81 -0.50 7.02
C GLY A 32 4.38 -0.86 6.63
N GLY A 33 4.24 -1.75 5.65
CA GLY A 33 2.94 -2.28 5.24
C GLY A 33 3.05 -3.06 3.94
N ASP A 34 2.01 -3.84 3.67
CA ASP A 34 1.80 -4.52 2.40
C ASP A 34 0.61 -3.86 1.70
N PHE A 35 0.89 -3.09 0.65
CA PHE A 35 -0.11 -2.39 -0.18
C PHE A 35 -0.87 -3.35 -1.11
N GLY A 36 -0.46 -4.63 -1.19
CA GLY A 36 -1.26 -5.72 -1.77
C GLY A 36 -2.36 -6.23 -0.83
N GLN A 37 -2.44 -5.71 0.41
CA GLN A 37 -3.57 -5.97 1.31
C GLN A 37 -4.78 -5.10 0.95
N THR A 38 -5.92 -5.39 1.60
CA THR A 38 -7.16 -4.65 1.43
C THR A 38 -6.99 -3.14 1.66
N LEU A 39 -7.63 -2.36 0.80
CA LEU A 39 -7.71 -0.90 0.88
C LEU A 39 -8.30 -0.45 2.22
N PRO A 40 -8.08 0.81 2.65
CA PRO A 40 -8.64 1.31 3.89
C PRO A 40 -10.17 1.35 3.75
N VAL A 41 -10.87 0.82 4.76
CA VAL A 41 -12.34 0.77 4.71
C VAL A 41 -12.94 2.16 4.86
N VAL A 42 -13.74 2.57 3.86
CA VAL A 42 -14.55 3.79 3.89
C VAL A 42 -16.03 3.41 3.97
N ARG A 43 -16.67 3.69 5.11
CA ARG A 43 -18.09 3.37 5.31
C ARG A 43 -18.94 4.24 4.39
N LYS A 44 -19.78 3.62 3.56
CA LYS A 44 -20.62 4.29 2.56
C LYS A 44 -19.82 5.12 1.54
N GLY A 45 -18.52 4.85 1.41
CA GLY A 45 -17.66 5.51 0.43
C GLY A 45 -17.82 4.88 -0.95
N ASN A 46 -17.50 5.67 -1.97
CA ASN A 46 -17.29 5.18 -3.32
C ASN A 46 -15.79 4.80 -3.51
N LYS A 47 -15.46 4.24 -4.67
CA LYS A 47 -14.08 3.83 -4.99
C LYS A 47 -13.07 4.98 -4.94
N CYS A 48 -13.46 6.19 -5.35
CA CYS A 48 -12.59 7.36 -5.27
C CYS A 48 -12.28 7.70 -3.81
N ASP A 49 -13.26 7.61 -2.91
CA ASP A 49 -13.06 7.84 -1.48
C ASP A 49 -12.06 6.83 -0.89
N GLU A 50 -12.13 5.56 -1.31
CA GLU A 50 -11.17 4.53 -0.90
C GLU A 50 -9.74 4.88 -1.36
N ILE A 51 -9.58 5.25 -2.63
CA ILE A 51 -8.30 5.65 -3.21
C ILE A 51 -7.74 6.90 -2.50
N ASP A 52 -8.59 7.89 -2.21
CA ASP A 52 -8.19 9.11 -1.51
C ASP A 52 -7.75 8.90 -0.07
N THR A 53 -8.21 7.81 0.56
CA THR A 53 -7.73 7.42 1.89
C THR A 53 -6.44 6.60 1.85
N CYS A 54 -6.02 6.14 0.68
CA CYS A 54 -4.79 5.36 0.53
C CYS A 54 -3.55 6.22 0.78
N LEU A 55 -2.54 5.59 1.39
CA LEU A 55 -1.26 6.25 1.65
C LEU A 55 -0.53 6.67 0.37
N SER A 56 -0.81 5.99 -0.75
CA SER A 56 -0.33 6.36 -2.08
C SER A 56 -0.73 7.78 -2.51
N ASN A 57 -1.85 8.29 -2.01
CA ASN A 57 -2.34 9.65 -2.26
C ASN A 57 -1.78 10.67 -1.26
N PHE A 58 -0.85 10.28 -0.38
CA PHE A 58 -0.18 11.20 0.53
C PHE A 58 0.65 12.23 -0.26
N ARG A 59 0.50 13.51 0.06
CA ARG A 59 1.14 14.60 -0.70
C ARG A 59 2.67 14.53 -0.73
N LEU A 60 3.28 13.91 0.29
CA LEU A 60 4.73 13.72 0.37
C LEU A 60 5.18 12.35 -0.12
N TRP A 61 4.27 11.48 -0.57
CA TRP A 61 4.59 10.15 -1.11
C TRP A 61 5.72 10.17 -2.16
N PRO A 62 5.77 11.13 -3.11
CA PRO A 62 6.89 11.20 -4.06
C PRO A 62 8.25 11.46 -3.40
N LYS A 63 8.27 12.15 -2.25
CA LYS A 63 9.48 12.53 -1.51
C LYS A 63 9.99 11.44 -0.55
N LEU A 64 9.17 10.44 -0.25
CA LEU A 64 9.58 9.32 0.59
C LEU A 64 10.47 8.36 -0.19
N GLN A 65 11.49 7.83 0.48
CA GLN A 65 12.27 6.70 -0.04
C GLN A 65 11.41 5.43 0.05
N LYS A 66 11.31 4.70 -1.06
CA LYS A 66 10.62 3.41 -1.10
C LYS A 66 11.67 2.32 -0.90
N LEU A 67 11.40 1.48 0.09
CA LEU A 67 12.16 0.27 0.36
C LEU A 67 11.21 -0.89 0.20
N TYR A 68 11.74 -2.00 -0.28
CA TYR A 68 10.92 -3.13 -0.63
C TYR A 68 11.57 -4.43 -0.14
N LEU A 69 10.70 -5.41 0.14
CA LEU A 69 11.10 -6.73 0.60
C LEU A 69 10.72 -7.72 -0.49
N THR A 70 11.72 -8.19 -1.23
CA THR A 70 11.54 -9.13 -2.36
C THR A 70 11.35 -10.57 -1.89
N ASP A 71 11.94 -10.92 -0.74
CA ASP A 71 12.01 -12.31 -0.29
C ASP A 71 10.84 -12.67 0.62
N ASN A 72 9.96 -13.54 0.12
CA ASN A 72 8.90 -14.12 0.94
C ASN A 72 9.47 -15.18 1.89
N MET A 73 9.88 -14.73 3.08
CA MET A 73 10.47 -15.61 4.09
C MET A 73 9.51 -16.70 4.61
N ARG A 74 8.19 -16.48 4.51
CA ARG A 74 7.16 -17.45 4.98
C ARG A 74 7.04 -18.65 4.06
N ALA A 75 7.05 -18.40 2.74
CA ALA A 75 6.91 -19.43 1.72
C ALA A 75 8.24 -19.81 1.05
N ARG A 76 9.38 -19.38 1.60
CA ARG A 76 10.71 -19.55 1.01
C ARG A 76 11.07 -20.99 0.60
N LEU A 77 10.51 -22.00 1.28
CA LEU A 77 10.76 -23.40 0.99
C LEU A 77 9.83 -23.99 -0.09
N ASP A 78 8.83 -23.23 -0.52
CA ASP A 78 7.82 -23.61 -1.50
C ASP A 78 7.79 -22.55 -2.63
N LEU A 79 8.66 -22.77 -3.62
CA LEU A 79 8.82 -21.86 -4.75
C LEU A 79 7.56 -21.80 -5.61
N GLU A 80 6.89 -22.94 -5.83
CA GLU A 80 5.66 -22.99 -6.64
C GLU A 80 4.55 -22.15 -6.01
N PHE A 81 4.34 -22.30 -4.69
CA PHE A 81 3.37 -21.48 -3.97
C PHE A 81 3.77 -20.00 -3.95
N THR A 82 5.06 -19.70 -3.80
CA THR A 82 5.57 -18.32 -3.81
C THR A 82 5.30 -17.63 -5.15
N GLU A 83 5.61 -18.30 -6.26
CA GLU A 83 5.34 -17.79 -7.61
C GLU A 83 3.84 -17.62 -7.85
N TYR A 84 3.02 -18.59 -7.44
CA TYR A 84 1.57 -18.48 -7.53
C TYR A 84 1.03 -17.29 -6.73
N PHE A 85 1.51 -17.11 -5.50
CA PHE A 85 1.13 -15.98 -4.65
C PHE A 85 1.48 -14.63 -5.31
N PHE A 86 2.66 -14.52 -5.92
CA PHE A 86 3.04 -13.34 -6.68
C PHE A 86 2.16 -13.13 -7.92
N ARG A 87 1.80 -14.20 -8.65
CA ARG A 87 0.92 -14.07 -9.82
C ARG A 87 -0.47 -13.58 -9.45
N ILE A 88 -1.02 -14.05 -8.32
CA ILE A 88 -2.29 -13.60 -7.75
C ILE A 88 -2.20 -12.12 -7.33
N GLY A 89 -1.18 -11.75 -6.55
CA GLY A 89 -1.00 -10.37 -6.07
C GLY A 89 -0.81 -9.35 -7.21
N ASN A 90 -0.14 -9.77 -8.30
CA ASN A 90 0.06 -8.94 -9.49
C ASN A 90 -1.12 -8.98 -10.48
N GLY A 91 -2.16 -9.78 -10.20
CA GLY A 91 -3.30 -9.94 -11.11
C GLY A 91 -2.96 -10.59 -12.45
N THR A 92 -1.88 -11.37 -12.51
CA THR A 92 -1.40 -12.07 -13.72
C THR A 92 -1.81 -13.55 -13.78
N GLU A 93 -2.43 -14.06 -12.72
CA GLU A 93 -2.91 -15.44 -12.67
C GLU A 93 -4.09 -15.64 -13.63
N GLN A 94 -4.11 -16.78 -14.33
CA GLN A 94 -5.17 -17.08 -15.30
C GLN A 94 -6.47 -17.38 -14.57
N VAL A 95 -7.48 -16.52 -14.78
CA VAL A 95 -8.78 -16.71 -14.13
C VAL A 95 -9.64 -17.66 -14.96
N HIS A 96 -9.93 -18.84 -14.41
CA HIS A 96 -10.89 -19.76 -15.01
C HIS A 96 -12.29 -19.16 -14.95
N GLU A 97 -13.08 -19.38 -15.99
CA GLU A 97 -14.42 -18.79 -16.17
C GLU A 97 -15.41 -19.19 -15.06
N CYS A 98 -15.08 -20.23 -14.29
CA CYS A 98 -15.85 -20.80 -13.19
C CYS A 98 -15.46 -20.27 -11.80
N ASP A 99 -14.33 -19.59 -11.66
CA ASP A 99 -13.79 -19.19 -10.36
C ASP A 99 -14.14 -17.73 -10.05
N ASN A 100 -14.85 -17.52 -8.93
CA ASN A 100 -15.24 -16.21 -8.39
C ASN A 100 -14.06 -15.36 -7.89
N ILE A 101 -12.81 -15.67 -8.29
CA ILE A 101 -11.58 -14.95 -7.93
C ILE A 101 -11.37 -13.73 -8.88
N LYS A 102 -12.33 -13.44 -9.76
CA LYS A 102 -12.32 -12.16 -10.48
C LYS A 102 -12.68 -11.04 -9.50
N HIS A 103 -11.85 -10.00 -9.45
CA HIS A 103 -12.17 -8.64 -8.95
C HIS A 103 -11.66 -8.17 -7.57
N ILE A 104 -10.54 -8.66 -7.03
CA ILE A 104 -9.92 -7.92 -5.91
C ILE A 104 -8.94 -6.84 -6.40
N PHE A 105 -8.26 -7.03 -7.54
CA PHE A 105 -7.15 -6.14 -7.94
C PHE A 105 -7.29 -5.44 -9.30
N HIS A 106 -8.36 -5.71 -10.06
CA HIS A 106 -8.39 -5.40 -11.50
C HIS A 106 -9.00 -4.04 -11.91
N ASN A 107 -9.33 -3.12 -11.00
CA ASN A 107 -10.06 -1.90 -11.38
C ASN A 107 -9.67 -0.62 -10.62
N CYS A 108 -8.40 -0.47 -10.24
CA CYS A 108 -7.83 0.83 -9.89
C CYS A 108 -6.50 1.04 -10.64
N PRO A 109 -6.46 1.86 -11.70
CA PRO A 109 -5.24 2.15 -12.46
C PRO A 109 -4.10 2.74 -11.61
N SER A 110 -4.43 3.25 -10.42
CA SER A 110 -3.52 4.02 -9.57
C SER A 110 -2.98 3.24 -8.35
N ILE A 111 -3.40 1.98 -8.15
CA ILE A 111 -2.90 1.10 -7.07
C ILE A 111 -2.22 -0.13 -7.69
N GLN A 112 -1.50 0.08 -8.79
CA GLN A 112 -0.34 -0.75 -9.10
C GLN A 112 0.88 -0.12 -8.43
N ILE A 113 0.89 -0.11 -7.09
CA ILE A 113 2.15 0.05 -6.38
C ILE A 113 2.78 -1.33 -6.38
N GLN A 114 3.59 -1.57 -7.40
CA GLN A 114 4.55 -2.66 -7.42
C GLN A 114 5.38 -2.57 -6.13
N ILE A 115 5.16 -3.52 -5.24
CA ILE A 115 6.10 -3.84 -4.17
C ILE A 115 7.03 -4.88 -4.78
N TYR A 116 8.22 -4.46 -5.18
CA TYR A 116 9.35 -5.35 -5.47
C TYR A 116 10.45 -5.09 -4.49
#